data_AF-A0A7C8D183-F1
#
_entry.id   AF-A0A7C8D183-F1
#
_cell.length_a   1.000
_cell.length_b   1.000
_cell.length_c   1.000
_cell.angle_alpha   90.00
_cell.angle_beta   90.00
_cell.angle_gamma   90.00
#
_symmetry.space_group_name_H-M   'P 1'
#
loop_
_entity.id
_entity.type
_entity.pdbx_description
1 polymer ?
#
loop_
_entity_poly.entity_id
_entity_poly.type
_entity_poly.pdbx_seq_one_letter_code
_entity_poly.pdbx_strand_id
1 'polypeptide(L)'
;MRTEHVRQGVIAAAVALLGLLLAQGVWYEVSAHGTYVEGLSREPTIWANYTLDSQQENIGIEITNATPLIVYLNNRENIGETEEVNVTSTLDDTRDLVQKGVVLTVAFFALGSYRKWFSWLGFGLWGFTALLLIVMVPMSLFGGYSDDSGPEARGALETGDEVGEEQFAHSTFDSTLSLHSTGLNFGFDSSGYDLGLVNESQRDALRESPPSDGEEGSEAFIRFAGDVSISLGAGILSWLAVPLIPLIFHFLGRNNEENHEVSVVKSDDESE
;
A
#
# COMPACT_ATOMS: atom_id res chain seq x y z
N MET A 1 14.78 39.23 -17.18
CA MET A 1 15.73 38.13 -17.39
C MET A 1 16.33 37.59 -16.08
N ARG A 2 17.05 38.40 -15.27
CA ARG A 2 17.69 37.92 -14.01
C ARG A 2 16.71 37.36 -12.97
N THR A 3 15.53 37.96 -12.82
CA THR A 3 14.47 37.52 -11.87
C THR A 3 13.83 36.19 -12.25
N GLU A 4 13.74 35.89 -13.54
CA GLU A 4 13.12 34.66 -14.04
C GLU A 4 14.01 33.44 -13.83
N HIS A 5 15.34 33.59 -14.05
CA HIS A 5 16.29 32.52 -13.77
C HIS A 5 16.40 32.22 -12.26
N VAL A 6 16.33 33.25 -11.40
CA VAL A 6 16.29 33.06 -9.94
C VAL A 6 15.03 32.30 -9.51
N ARG A 7 13.86 32.66 -10.05
CA ARG A 7 12.61 31.95 -9.76
C ARG A 7 12.67 30.48 -10.16
N GLN A 8 13.20 30.18 -11.35
CA GLN A 8 13.34 28.79 -11.81
C GLN A 8 14.36 28.00 -10.99
N GLY A 9 15.46 28.64 -10.56
CA GLY A 9 16.42 28.03 -9.64
C GLY A 9 15.80 27.67 -8.29
N VAL A 10 14.94 28.55 -7.74
CA VAL A 10 14.21 28.27 -6.49
C VAL A 10 13.21 27.12 -6.66
N ILE A 11 12.48 27.08 -7.78
CA ILE A 11 11.57 25.96 -8.09
C ILE A 11 12.36 24.65 -8.14
N ALA A 12 13.46 24.60 -8.91
CA ALA A 12 14.28 23.40 -9.03
C ALA A 12 14.85 22.94 -7.68
N ALA A 13 15.28 23.88 -6.82
CA ALA A 13 15.75 23.57 -5.47
C ALA A 13 14.63 22.99 -4.58
N ALA A 14 13.43 23.54 -4.64
CA ALA A 14 12.27 23.02 -3.89
C ALA A 14 11.85 21.63 -4.39
N VAL A 15 11.86 21.40 -5.71
CA VAL A 15 11.61 20.07 -6.29
C VAL A 15 12.68 19.07 -5.84
N ALA A 16 13.95 19.47 -5.79
CA ALA A 16 15.03 18.62 -5.29
C ALA A 16 14.84 18.26 -3.80
N LEU A 17 14.38 19.21 -2.98
CA LEU A 17 14.06 18.96 -1.57
C LEU A 17 12.91 17.95 -1.42
N LEU A 18 11.82 18.11 -2.17
CA LEU A 18 10.71 17.15 -2.16
C LEU A 18 11.12 15.77 -2.69
N GLY A 19 11.99 15.71 -3.70
CA GLY A 19 12.58 14.47 -4.20
C GLY A 19 13.49 13.79 -3.16
N LEU A 20 14.22 14.56 -2.36
CA LEU A 20 15.02 14.02 -1.25
C LEU A 20 14.11 13.47 -0.14
N LEU A 21 13.00 14.15 0.17
CA LEU A 21 12.01 13.64 1.12
C LEU A 21 11.35 12.35 0.62
N LEU A 22 11.11 12.20 -0.68
CA LEU A 22 10.68 10.93 -1.25
C LEU A 22 11.76 9.85 -1.08
N ALA A 23 13.04 10.18 -1.30
CA ALA A 23 14.12 9.21 -1.20
C ALA A 23 14.41 8.76 0.24
N GLN A 24 14.14 9.59 1.25
CA GLN A 24 14.42 9.28 2.66
C GLN A 24 13.18 8.94 3.48
N GLY A 25 12.00 9.30 2.99
CA GLY A 25 10.74 9.12 3.70
C GLY A 25 10.14 7.75 3.43
N VAL A 26 9.27 7.34 4.36
CA VAL A 26 8.42 6.15 4.19
C VAL A 26 7.49 6.36 3.00
N TRP A 27 7.34 5.32 2.18
CA TRP A 27 6.46 5.28 1.03
C TRP A 27 5.10 4.74 1.40
N TYR A 28 5.05 3.62 2.12
CA TYR A 28 3.82 3.00 2.59
C TYR A 28 3.93 2.59 4.05
N GLU A 29 2.84 2.80 4.76
CA GLU A 29 2.61 2.28 6.10
C GLU A 29 1.39 1.35 6.02
N VAL A 30 1.57 0.10 6.43
CA VAL A 30 0.54 -0.93 6.44
C VAL A 30 0.38 -1.43 7.87
N SER A 31 -0.83 -1.38 8.38
CA SER A 31 -1.19 -1.92 9.69
C SER A 31 -2.32 -2.92 9.47
N ALA A 32 -2.05 -4.19 9.72
CA ALA A 32 -3.03 -5.25 9.68
C ALA A 32 -3.26 -5.80 11.09
N HIS A 33 -4.51 -6.13 11.38
CA HIS A 33 -4.83 -6.97 12.52
C HIS A 33 -5.93 -7.96 12.15
N GLY A 34 -5.88 -9.15 12.73
CA GLY A 34 -6.91 -10.17 12.54
C GLY A 34 -7.05 -11.02 13.79
N THR A 35 -8.28 -11.34 14.14
CA THR A 35 -8.66 -12.03 15.38
C THR A 35 -9.46 -13.27 15.06
N TYR A 36 -9.12 -14.39 15.69
CA TYR A 36 -9.96 -15.58 15.70
C TYR A 36 -11.13 -15.36 16.65
N VAL A 37 -12.27 -14.93 16.10
CA VAL A 37 -13.46 -14.53 16.88
C VAL A 37 -14.33 -15.73 17.27
N GLU A 38 -14.26 -16.84 16.52
CA GLU A 38 -14.93 -18.09 16.85
C GLU A 38 -14.01 -19.30 16.66
N GLY A 39 -14.31 -20.40 17.37
CA GLY A 39 -13.55 -21.65 17.36
C GLY A 39 -12.37 -21.68 18.34
N LEU A 40 -11.52 -20.65 18.35
CA LEU A 40 -10.40 -20.58 19.29
C LEU A 40 -10.74 -19.83 20.57
N SER A 41 -10.40 -20.44 21.72
CA SER A 41 -10.55 -19.77 23.01
C SER A 41 -9.64 -18.55 23.14
N ARG A 42 -10.09 -17.54 23.90
CA ARG A 42 -9.33 -16.33 24.24
C ARG A 42 -8.98 -15.42 23.07
N GLU A 43 -9.67 -15.57 21.93
CA GLU A 43 -9.57 -14.68 20.77
C GLU A 43 -8.12 -14.29 20.41
N PRO A 44 -7.29 -15.23 19.92
CA PRO A 44 -5.96 -14.91 19.45
C PRO A 44 -6.01 -13.83 18.38
N THR A 45 -5.25 -12.75 18.56
CA THR A 45 -5.15 -11.65 17.59
C THR A 45 -3.73 -11.51 17.10
N ILE A 46 -3.57 -11.48 15.79
CA ILE A 46 -2.33 -11.23 15.07
C ILE A 46 -2.33 -9.78 14.65
N TRP A 47 -1.24 -9.08 14.93
CA TRP A 47 -0.96 -7.71 14.51
C TRP A 47 0.27 -7.72 13.63
N ALA A 48 0.19 -7.07 12.48
CA ALA A 48 1.30 -6.93 11.56
C ALA A 48 1.43 -5.47 11.12
N ASN A 49 2.57 -4.86 11.44
CA ASN A 49 2.93 -3.54 10.97
C ASN A 49 4.03 -3.68 9.94
N TYR A 50 3.79 -3.18 8.74
CA TYR A 50 4.73 -3.20 7.63
C TYR A 50 4.99 -1.77 7.15
N THR A 51 6.26 -1.39 7.04
CA THR A 51 6.66 -0.11 6.47
C THR A 51 7.61 -0.33 5.31
N LEU A 52 7.36 0.37 4.22
CA LEU A 52 8.16 0.32 3.01
C LEU A 52 8.79 1.68 2.75
N ASP A 53 10.10 1.69 2.50
CA ASP A 53 10.82 2.86 2.01
C ASP A 53 11.64 2.53 0.73
N SER A 54 12.43 3.51 0.29
CA SER A 54 13.22 3.43 -0.93
C SER A 54 14.36 2.40 -0.90
N GLN A 55 14.71 1.87 0.27
CA GLN A 55 15.88 1.01 0.47
C GLN A 55 15.55 -0.31 1.18
N GLN A 56 14.59 -0.31 2.09
CA GLN A 56 14.33 -1.44 2.96
C GLN A 56 12.83 -1.61 3.24
N GLU A 57 12.52 -2.81 3.73
CA GLU A 57 11.21 -3.22 4.20
C GLU A 57 11.36 -3.60 5.67
N ASN A 58 10.42 -3.16 6.50
CA ASN A 58 10.41 -3.52 7.91
C ASN A 58 9.05 -4.13 8.24
N ILE A 59 9.06 -5.32 8.85
CA ILE A 59 7.88 -6.03 9.30
C ILE A 59 7.97 -6.32 10.80
N GLY A 60 6.98 -5.84 11.54
CA GLY A 60 6.77 -6.15 12.96
C GLY A 60 5.53 -7.00 13.12
N ILE A 61 5.68 -8.18 13.70
CA ILE A 61 4.56 -9.09 13.99
C ILE A 61 4.43 -9.21 15.50
N GLU A 62 3.20 -9.04 15.99
CA GLU A 62 2.83 -9.28 17.38
C GLU A 62 1.64 -10.23 17.42
N ILE A 63 1.68 -11.21 18.32
CA ILE A 63 0.57 -12.15 18.52
C ILE A 63 0.14 -12.05 19.98
N THR A 64 -1.10 -11.63 20.18
CA THR A 64 -1.74 -11.58 21.50
C THR A 64 -2.55 -12.86 21.72
N ASN A 65 -2.61 -13.32 22.97
CA ASN A 65 -3.24 -14.60 23.32
C ASN A 65 -2.75 -15.77 22.43
N ALA A 66 -1.44 -15.89 22.23
CA ALA A 66 -0.87 -16.83 21.26
C ALA A 66 -1.04 -18.33 21.62
N THR A 67 -1.23 -18.68 22.91
CA THR A 67 -1.22 -20.09 23.34
C THR A 67 -2.28 -20.96 22.63
N PRO A 68 -3.57 -20.57 22.55
CA PRO A 68 -4.59 -21.34 21.85
C PRO A 68 -4.29 -21.47 20.35
N LEU A 69 -3.74 -20.42 19.73
CA LEU A 69 -3.31 -20.45 18.32
C LEU A 69 -2.18 -21.46 18.10
N ILE A 70 -1.17 -21.47 18.95
CA ILE A 70 -0.04 -22.43 18.86
C ILE A 70 -0.54 -23.87 19.02
N VAL A 71 -1.44 -24.12 19.98
CA VAL A 71 -2.02 -25.46 20.20
C VAL A 71 -2.83 -25.89 18.99
N TYR A 72 -3.66 -25.00 18.45
CA TYR A 72 -4.43 -25.25 17.23
C TYR A 72 -3.53 -25.57 16.03
N LEU A 73 -2.52 -24.75 15.76
CA LEU A 73 -1.58 -24.97 14.64
C LEU A 73 -0.77 -26.26 14.78
N ASN A 74 -0.47 -26.70 16.00
CA ASN A 74 0.26 -27.95 16.24
C ASN A 74 -0.63 -29.19 16.11
N ASN A 75 -1.94 -29.05 16.30
CA ASN A 75 -2.87 -30.18 16.30
C ASN A 75 -3.59 -30.36 14.95
N ARG A 76 -3.69 -29.31 14.14
CA ARG A 76 -4.33 -29.39 12.82
C ARG A 76 -3.46 -30.16 11.84
N GLU A 77 -4.08 -31.04 11.07
CA GLU A 77 -3.47 -31.66 9.89
C GLU A 77 -3.51 -30.70 8.70
N ASN A 78 -2.42 -30.60 7.95
CA ASN A 78 -2.37 -29.82 6.73
C ASN A 78 -2.82 -30.71 5.55
N ILE A 79 -3.90 -30.32 4.90
CA ILE A 79 -4.55 -31.07 3.82
C ILE A 79 -4.23 -30.32 2.53
N GLY A 80 -3.42 -30.94 1.66
CA GLY A 80 -3.00 -30.38 0.39
C GLY A 80 -1.51 -30.56 0.11
N GLU A 81 -1.09 -30.39 -1.15
CA GLU A 81 0.32 -30.47 -1.54
C GLU A 81 1.08 -29.17 -1.19
N THR A 82 2.27 -29.32 -0.60
CA THR A 82 3.16 -28.18 -0.32
C THR A 82 4.03 -27.92 -1.53
N GLU A 83 3.63 -26.98 -2.38
CA GLU A 83 4.51 -26.48 -3.45
C GLU A 83 5.53 -25.47 -2.88
N GLU A 84 6.82 -25.73 -3.14
CA GLU A 84 7.90 -24.76 -2.90
C GLU A 84 7.92 -23.75 -4.05
N VAL A 85 7.61 -22.49 -3.74
CA VAL A 85 7.57 -21.42 -4.73
C VAL A 85 8.86 -20.60 -4.66
N ASN A 86 9.48 -20.41 -5.82
CA ASN A 86 10.64 -19.53 -5.99
C ASN A 86 10.17 -18.09 -6.21
N VAL A 87 10.32 -17.23 -5.19
CA VAL A 87 9.91 -15.82 -5.24
C VAL A 87 10.90 -15.01 -6.09
N THR A 88 10.43 -14.37 -7.16
CA THR A 88 11.19 -13.31 -7.86
C THR A 88 10.59 -11.94 -7.53
N SER A 89 11.24 -11.17 -6.64
CA SER A 89 10.78 -9.84 -6.25
C SER A 89 11.14 -8.77 -7.30
N THR A 90 10.14 -8.10 -7.87
CA THR A 90 10.28 -6.99 -8.85
C THR A 90 10.41 -5.59 -8.20
N LEU A 91 10.45 -5.53 -6.87
CA LEU A 91 10.42 -4.29 -6.09
C LEU A 91 11.73 -3.49 -6.21
N ASP A 92 12.88 -4.15 -6.22
CA ASP A 92 14.18 -3.46 -6.30
C ASP A 92 14.37 -2.76 -7.66
N ASP A 93 13.92 -3.39 -8.75
CA ASP A 93 13.91 -2.77 -10.07
C ASP A 93 12.98 -1.54 -10.09
N THR A 94 11.84 -1.64 -9.40
CA THR A 94 10.89 -0.52 -9.27
C THR A 94 11.50 0.63 -8.46
N ARG A 95 12.22 0.34 -7.36
CA ARG A 95 12.95 1.33 -6.55
C ARG A 95 14.01 2.05 -7.37
N ASP A 96 14.82 1.32 -8.12
CA ASP A 96 15.85 1.89 -9.01
C ASP A 96 15.21 2.80 -10.07
N LEU A 97 14.09 2.38 -10.67
CA LEU A 97 13.37 3.18 -11.65
C LEU A 97 12.78 4.46 -11.04
N VAL A 98 12.23 4.39 -9.82
CA VAL A 98 11.76 5.56 -9.05
C VAL A 98 12.92 6.52 -8.79
N GLN A 99 14.07 6.02 -8.31
CA GLN A 99 15.24 6.84 -8.03
C GLN A 99 15.72 7.59 -9.28
N LYS A 100 15.82 6.88 -10.42
CA LYS A 100 16.16 7.50 -11.71
C LYS A 100 15.13 8.53 -12.15
N GLY A 101 13.84 8.24 -11.97
CA GLY A 101 12.73 9.15 -12.26
C GLY A 101 12.81 10.45 -11.47
N VAL A 102 13.13 10.38 -10.17
CA VAL A 102 13.33 11.55 -9.31
C VAL A 102 14.51 12.40 -9.81
N VAL A 103 15.67 11.80 -10.05
CA VAL A 103 16.86 12.52 -10.51
C VAL A 103 16.60 13.22 -11.85
N LEU A 104 15.97 12.53 -12.80
CA LEU A 104 15.61 13.12 -14.09
C LEU A 104 14.62 14.27 -13.92
N THR A 105 13.59 14.10 -13.10
CA THR A 105 12.61 15.16 -12.82
C THR A 105 13.31 16.43 -12.32
N VAL A 106 14.18 16.31 -11.31
CA VAL A 106 14.95 17.44 -10.77
C VAL A 106 15.81 18.09 -11.86
N ALA A 107 16.50 17.28 -12.69
CA ALA A 107 17.33 17.77 -13.78
C ALA A 107 16.52 18.57 -14.81
N PHE A 108 15.33 18.09 -15.20
CA PHE A 108 14.47 18.78 -16.16
C PHE A 108 13.86 20.08 -15.61
N PHE A 109 13.52 20.12 -14.32
CA PHE A 109 13.13 21.38 -13.67
C PHE A 109 14.30 22.38 -13.62
N ALA A 110 15.52 21.92 -13.34
CA ALA A 110 16.73 22.76 -13.40
C ALA A 110 16.99 23.31 -14.82
N LEU A 111 16.91 22.45 -15.85
CA LEU A 111 17.03 22.84 -17.27
C LEU A 111 15.90 23.78 -17.73
N GLY A 112 14.74 23.72 -17.08
CA GLY A 112 13.63 24.68 -17.25
C GLY A 112 14.06 26.13 -17.03
N SER A 113 15.11 26.36 -16.24
CA SER A 113 15.74 27.69 -16.05
C SER A 113 16.36 28.26 -17.31
N TYR A 114 16.73 27.41 -18.27
CA TYR A 114 17.32 27.78 -19.56
C TYR A 114 16.27 27.77 -20.69
N ARG A 115 15.37 26.78 -20.69
CA ARG A 115 14.31 26.67 -21.70
C ARG A 115 13.02 26.09 -21.09
N LYS A 116 11.94 26.87 -21.11
CA LYS A 116 10.64 26.55 -20.50
C LYS A 116 10.02 25.22 -20.94
N TRP A 117 10.33 24.73 -22.14
CA TRP A 117 9.83 23.43 -22.61
C TRP A 117 10.35 22.26 -21.74
N PHE A 118 11.54 22.36 -21.16
CA PHE A 118 12.07 21.31 -20.28
C PHE A 118 11.23 21.12 -19.00
N SER A 119 10.54 22.17 -18.52
CA SER A 119 9.63 22.05 -17.37
C SER A 119 8.44 21.12 -17.67
N TRP A 120 7.94 21.08 -18.92
CA TRP A 120 6.88 20.13 -19.32
C TRP A 120 7.36 18.68 -19.27
N LEU A 121 8.62 18.42 -19.68
CA LEU A 121 9.24 17.10 -19.54
C LEU A 121 9.42 16.73 -18.06
N GLY A 122 9.75 17.72 -17.21
CA GLY A 122 9.79 17.54 -15.75
C GLY A 122 8.45 17.09 -15.18
N PHE A 123 7.34 17.70 -15.60
CA PHE A 123 6.00 17.24 -15.19
C PHE A 123 5.65 15.83 -15.71
N GLY A 124 6.06 15.50 -16.94
CA GLY A 124 5.88 14.16 -17.49
C GLY A 124 6.61 13.09 -16.67
N LEU A 125 7.87 13.35 -16.31
CA LEU A 125 8.67 12.45 -15.48
C LEU A 125 8.18 12.39 -14.03
N TRP A 126 7.70 13.51 -13.49
CA TRP A 126 7.03 13.54 -12.20
C TRP A 126 5.82 12.60 -12.20
N GLY A 127 4.93 12.73 -13.19
CA GLY A 127 3.73 11.93 -13.33
C GLY A 127 4.04 10.45 -13.55
N PHE A 128 5.06 10.14 -14.35
CA PHE A 128 5.56 8.77 -14.52
C PHE A 128 6.06 8.18 -13.19
N THR A 129 6.87 8.92 -12.44
CA THR A 129 7.38 8.49 -11.13
C THR A 129 6.23 8.33 -10.12
N ALA A 130 5.24 9.22 -10.14
CA ALA A 130 4.05 9.10 -9.32
C ALA A 130 3.23 7.86 -9.67
N LEU A 131 3.12 7.52 -10.97
CA LEU A 131 2.49 6.28 -11.42
C LEU A 131 3.25 5.06 -10.90
N LEU A 132 4.58 5.04 -11.00
CA LEU A 132 5.38 3.94 -10.44
C LEU A 132 5.13 3.77 -8.95
N LEU A 133 5.12 4.87 -8.19
CA LEU A 133 4.86 4.84 -6.75
C LEU A 133 3.45 4.33 -6.44
N ILE A 134 2.41 4.84 -7.09
CA ILE A 134 1.01 4.51 -6.75
C ILE A 134 0.56 3.16 -7.29
N VAL A 135 1.15 2.69 -8.38
CA VAL A 135 0.69 1.51 -9.12
C VAL A 135 1.73 0.40 -9.09
N MET A 136 2.95 0.69 -9.55
CA MET A 136 3.97 -0.35 -9.70
C MET A 136 4.52 -0.84 -8.35
N VAL A 137 4.73 0.05 -7.38
CA VAL A 137 5.24 -0.34 -6.06
C VAL A 137 4.24 -1.25 -5.33
N PRO A 138 2.94 -0.90 -5.17
CA PRO A 138 1.95 -1.84 -4.67
C PRO A 138 1.88 -3.13 -5.49
N MET A 139 1.87 -3.04 -6.82
CA MET A 139 1.88 -4.24 -7.66
C MET A 139 3.16 -5.07 -7.53
N SER A 140 4.30 -4.52 -7.12
CA SER A 140 5.52 -5.32 -6.88
C SER A 140 5.49 -6.03 -5.53
N LEU A 141 4.71 -5.50 -4.57
CA LEU A 141 4.40 -6.17 -3.31
C LEU A 141 3.37 -7.28 -3.53
N PHE A 142 2.27 -6.95 -4.22
CA PHE A 142 1.16 -7.87 -4.51
C PHE A 142 1.40 -8.79 -5.70
N GLY A 143 2.32 -8.46 -6.61
CA GLY A 143 2.61 -9.24 -7.81
C GLY A 143 3.48 -10.46 -7.52
N GLY A 144 4.07 -10.54 -6.32
CA GLY A 144 4.44 -11.82 -5.75
C GLY A 144 3.22 -12.73 -5.59
N TYR A 145 2.04 -12.19 -5.24
CA TYR A 145 0.79 -12.89 -4.95
C TYR A 145 -0.13 -13.16 -6.15
N SER A 146 0.16 -12.63 -7.35
CA SER A 146 -0.76 -12.68 -8.51
C SER A 146 -0.29 -13.52 -9.68
N ASP A 147 0.82 -14.25 -9.54
CA ASP A 147 1.05 -15.41 -10.41
C ASP A 147 0.20 -16.56 -9.83
N ASP A 148 -0.31 -17.47 -10.66
CA ASP A 148 -1.11 -18.67 -10.29
C ASP A 148 -0.31 -19.66 -9.41
N SER A 149 0.82 -19.20 -8.88
CA SER A 149 1.86 -19.89 -8.14
C SER A 149 2.53 -18.97 -7.11
N GLY A 150 1.96 -17.79 -6.79
CA GLY A 150 2.49 -16.84 -5.81
C GLY A 150 2.37 -17.32 -4.36
N PRO A 151 3.02 -16.66 -3.38
CA PRO A 151 2.87 -17.00 -1.97
C PRO A 151 1.45 -16.66 -1.53
N GLU A 152 0.59 -17.66 -1.52
CA GLU A 152 -0.64 -17.66 -0.75
C GLU A 152 -0.28 -17.53 0.74
N ALA A 153 -1.10 -16.84 1.51
CA ALA A 153 -0.98 -16.82 2.96
C ALA A 153 -1.32 -18.21 3.53
N ARG A 154 -0.38 -19.15 3.39
CA ARG A 154 -0.51 -20.53 3.85
C ARG A 154 -0.29 -20.57 5.34
N GLY A 155 -1.41 -20.50 6.07
CA GLY A 155 -1.38 -20.37 7.52
C GLY A 155 -2.72 -19.92 8.08
N ALA A 156 -3.66 -20.86 8.14
CA ALA A 156 -4.87 -20.78 8.96
C ALA A 156 -5.96 -19.78 8.54
N LEU A 157 -5.87 -19.20 7.34
CA LEU A 157 -6.96 -18.45 6.73
C LEU A 157 -7.00 -18.54 5.20
N GLU A 158 -7.30 -19.73 4.71
CA GLU A 158 -7.41 -20.00 3.28
C GLU A 158 -8.89 -20.00 2.88
N THR A 159 -9.38 -18.88 2.37
CA THR A 159 -10.78 -18.78 1.89
C THR A 159 -10.89 -18.24 0.46
N GLY A 160 -9.80 -18.28 -0.32
CA GLY A 160 -9.72 -17.59 -1.61
C GLY A 160 -9.56 -18.46 -2.87
N ASP A 161 -8.93 -19.64 -2.80
CA ASP A 161 -8.53 -20.43 -3.98
C ASP A 161 -8.76 -21.95 -3.81
N GLU A 162 -8.53 -22.72 -4.89
CA GLU A 162 -8.68 -24.18 -4.99
C GLU A 162 -8.02 -24.96 -3.82
N VAL A 163 -6.94 -24.41 -3.23
CA VAL A 163 -6.23 -25.00 -2.07
C VAL A 163 -6.99 -24.80 -0.75
N GLY A 164 -7.69 -23.66 -0.60
CA GLY A 164 -8.56 -23.40 0.55
C GLY A 164 -9.81 -24.28 0.57
N GLU A 165 -10.30 -24.70 -0.60
CA GLU A 165 -11.38 -25.69 -0.73
C GLU A 165 -10.98 -27.08 -0.20
N GLU A 166 -9.67 -27.41 -0.23
CA GLU A 166 -9.18 -28.68 0.30
C GLU A 166 -9.11 -28.67 1.83
N GLN A 167 -8.75 -27.52 2.44
CA GLN A 167 -8.56 -27.38 3.89
C GLN A 167 -9.84 -27.00 4.65
N PHE A 168 -10.74 -26.20 4.06
CA PHE A 168 -11.95 -25.71 4.72
C PHE A 168 -13.24 -26.12 4.00
N ALA A 169 -14.22 -26.62 4.76
CA ALA A 169 -15.56 -26.88 4.26
C ALA A 169 -16.51 -25.72 4.59
N HIS A 170 -17.45 -25.45 3.67
CA HIS A 170 -18.47 -24.40 3.81
C HIS A 170 -17.90 -23.02 4.13
N SER A 171 -16.82 -22.65 3.44
CA SER A 171 -16.13 -21.38 3.67
C SER A 171 -16.95 -20.19 3.18
N THR A 172 -16.87 -19.09 3.93
CA THR A 172 -17.41 -17.78 3.54
C THR A 172 -16.30 -16.75 3.65
N PHE A 173 -16.28 -15.80 2.72
CA PHE A 173 -15.37 -14.66 2.76
C PHE A 173 -16.12 -13.39 2.40
N ASP A 174 -16.32 -12.53 3.39
CA ASP A 174 -16.87 -11.21 3.22
C ASP A 174 -15.74 -10.18 3.29
N SER A 175 -15.80 -9.16 2.43
CA SER A 175 -14.82 -8.08 2.43
C SER A 175 -15.44 -6.71 2.22
N THR A 176 -14.78 -5.71 2.78
CA THR A 176 -15.14 -4.30 2.65
C THR A 176 -13.91 -3.49 2.26
N LEU A 177 -14.10 -2.50 1.40
CA LEU A 177 -13.05 -1.57 1.01
C LEU A 177 -13.54 -0.14 1.24
N SER A 178 -12.76 0.63 1.99
CA SER A 178 -13.01 2.05 2.24
C SER A 178 -11.79 2.90 1.92
N LEU A 179 -12.02 4.09 1.36
CA LEU A 179 -10.98 5.04 0.98
C LEU A 179 -10.94 6.18 1.99
N HIS A 180 -9.73 6.58 2.39
CA HIS A 180 -9.48 7.79 3.17
C HIS A 180 -8.53 8.72 2.41
N SER A 181 -8.30 9.94 2.92
CA SER A 181 -7.56 10.99 2.19
C SER A 181 -6.13 10.60 1.80
N THR A 182 -5.51 9.68 2.52
CA THR A 182 -4.12 9.26 2.33
C THR A 182 -3.99 7.75 2.19
N GLY A 183 -5.04 7.00 1.90
CA GLY A 183 -4.95 5.54 1.86
C GLY A 183 -6.28 4.80 1.76
N LEU A 184 -6.24 3.51 2.09
CA LEU A 184 -7.37 2.60 2.03
C LEU A 184 -7.41 1.69 3.27
N ASN A 185 -8.61 1.29 3.67
CA ASN A 185 -8.81 0.23 4.66
C ASN A 185 -9.59 -0.90 4.00
N PHE A 186 -9.10 -2.13 4.17
CA PHE A 186 -9.69 -3.36 3.72
C PHE A 186 -10.06 -4.20 4.94
N GLY A 187 -11.36 -4.35 5.20
CA GLY A 187 -11.87 -5.23 6.24
C GLY A 187 -12.23 -6.59 5.63
N PHE A 188 -11.95 -7.67 6.34
CA PHE A 188 -12.30 -9.03 5.92
C PHE A 188 -12.91 -9.82 7.08
N ASP A 189 -13.81 -10.74 6.74
CA ASP A 189 -14.42 -11.69 7.65
C ASP A 189 -14.52 -13.04 6.95
N SER A 190 -13.85 -14.02 7.53
CA SER A 190 -13.63 -15.32 6.94
C SER A 190 -14.08 -16.39 7.92
N SER A 191 -14.89 -17.35 7.46
CA SER A 191 -15.36 -18.45 8.30
C SER A 191 -15.42 -19.76 7.55
N GLY A 192 -15.37 -20.88 8.25
CA GLY A 192 -15.49 -22.22 7.69
C GLY A 192 -15.13 -23.32 8.68
N TYR A 193 -15.35 -24.57 8.30
CA TYR A 193 -14.95 -25.73 9.10
C TYR A 193 -13.57 -26.22 8.68
N ASP A 194 -12.59 -26.20 9.57
CA ASP A 194 -11.23 -26.67 9.32
C ASP A 194 -11.19 -28.21 9.31
N LEU A 195 -11.05 -28.81 8.13
CA LEU A 195 -11.00 -30.26 7.95
C LEU A 195 -9.77 -30.90 8.61
N GLY A 196 -8.72 -30.11 8.86
CA GLY A 196 -7.51 -30.53 9.57
C GLY A 196 -7.74 -30.82 11.05
N LEU A 197 -8.87 -30.38 11.61
CA LEU A 197 -9.29 -30.72 12.99
C LEU A 197 -10.17 -31.96 13.04
N VAL A 198 -10.55 -32.52 11.89
CA VAL A 198 -11.50 -33.63 11.77
C VAL A 198 -10.78 -34.89 11.28
N ASN A 199 -11.22 -36.04 11.80
CA ASN A 199 -10.74 -37.35 11.38
C ASN A 199 -11.00 -37.58 9.88
N GLU A 200 -10.06 -38.20 9.17
CA GLU A 200 -10.15 -38.45 7.72
C GLU A 200 -11.50 -39.05 7.29
N SER A 201 -12.02 -40.02 8.05
CA SER A 201 -13.27 -40.72 7.73
C SER A 201 -14.53 -39.85 7.74
N GLN A 202 -14.46 -38.64 8.31
CA GLN A 202 -15.59 -37.73 8.47
C GLN A 202 -15.48 -36.48 7.59
N ARG A 203 -14.34 -36.25 6.94
CA ARG A 203 -14.11 -35.06 6.11
C ARG A 203 -15.09 -34.99 4.94
N ASP A 204 -15.38 -36.12 4.29
CA ASP A 204 -16.31 -36.16 3.16
C ASP A 204 -17.75 -35.80 3.59
N ALA A 205 -18.17 -36.29 4.76
CA ALA A 205 -19.49 -35.95 5.30
C ALA A 205 -19.62 -34.45 5.65
N LEU A 206 -18.54 -33.87 6.20
CA LEU A 206 -18.47 -32.45 6.55
C LEU A 206 -18.36 -31.55 5.32
N ARG A 207 -17.84 -32.03 4.18
CA ARG A 207 -17.86 -31.32 2.90
C ARG A 207 -19.26 -31.30 2.28
N GLU A 208 -20.04 -32.37 2.45
CA GLU A 208 -21.40 -32.45 1.91
C GLU A 208 -22.40 -31.58 2.68
N SER A 209 -22.29 -31.52 4.01
CA SER A 209 -23.21 -30.75 4.84
C SER A 209 -22.60 -30.31 6.17
N PRO A 210 -22.97 -29.11 6.69
CA PRO A 210 -22.54 -28.66 8.01
C PRO A 210 -23.08 -29.58 9.12
N PRO A 211 -22.30 -29.81 10.19
CA PRO A 211 -22.71 -30.64 11.32
C PRO A 211 -23.71 -29.89 12.20
N SER A 212 -24.57 -30.62 12.91
CA SER A 212 -25.45 -30.02 13.92
C SER A 212 -24.68 -29.70 15.21
N ASP A 213 -25.20 -28.78 16.02
CA ASP A 213 -24.61 -28.42 17.32
C ASP A 213 -24.37 -29.67 18.20
N GLY A 214 -23.11 -29.91 18.57
CA GLY A 214 -22.70 -31.04 19.41
C GLY A 214 -22.44 -32.35 18.67
N GLU A 215 -22.56 -32.38 17.35
CA GLU A 215 -22.06 -33.48 16.52
C GLU A 215 -20.54 -33.37 16.34
N GLU A 216 -19.89 -34.51 16.09
CA GLU A 216 -18.45 -34.57 15.82
C GLU A 216 -18.13 -33.74 14.57
N GLY A 217 -17.13 -32.84 14.66
CA GLY A 217 -16.80 -31.86 13.61
C GLY A 217 -17.43 -30.48 13.80
N SER A 218 -18.39 -30.29 14.71
CA SER A 218 -18.93 -28.95 15.02
C SER A 218 -17.90 -28.00 15.64
N GLU A 219 -16.96 -28.55 16.43
CA GLU A 219 -15.85 -27.78 17.04
C GLU A 219 -14.79 -27.34 16.02
N ALA A 220 -14.86 -27.83 14.78
CA ALA A 220 -13.93 -27.45 13.72
C ALA A 220 -14.26 -26.10 13.07
N PHE A 221 -15.40 -25.47 13.44
CA PHE A 221 -15.75 -24.16 12.92
C PHE A 221 -14.77 -23.09 13.42
N ILE A 222 -14.18 -22.37 12.48
CA ILE A 222 -13.23 -21.29 12.73
C ILE A 222 -13.75 -20.03 12.03
N ARG A 223 -13.69 -18.90 12.73
CA ARG A 223 -13.94 -17.59 12.14
C ARG A 223 -12.84 -16.63 12.52
N PHE A 224 -12.38 -15.89 11.53
CA PHE A 224 -11.32 -14.91 11.68
C PHE A 224 -11.68 -13.65 10.90
N ALA A 225 -11.64 -12.54 11.62
CA ALA A 225 -12.03 -11.24 11.11
C ALA A 225 -10.94 -10.23 11.40
N GLY A 226 -10.78 -9.25 10.53
CA GLY A 226 -9.71 -8.28 10.67
C GLY A 226 -9.81 -7.12 9.71
N ASP A 227 -8.87 -6.19 9.88
CA ASP A 227 -8.72 -5.01 9.04
C ASP A 227 -7.26 -4.80 8.67
N VAL A 228 -7.05 -4.42 7.41
CA VAL A 228 -5.78 -3.96 6.85
C VAL A 228 -5.93 -2.49 6.48
N SER A 229 -5.14 -1.63 7.10
CA SER A 229 -5.02 -0.22 6.75
C SER A 229 -3.73 -0.01 5.97
N ILE A 230 -3.82 0.62 4.79
CA ILE A 230 -2.68 1.01 3.96
C ILE A 230 -2.72 2.52 3.79
N SER A 231 -1.64 3.20 4.17
CA SER A 231 -1.50 4.65 4.07
C SER A 231 -0.24 5.04 3.28
N LEU A 232 -0.36 6.14 2.54
CA LEU A 232 0.74 6.81 1.85
C LEU A 232 1.61 7.52 2.89
N GLY A 233 2.87 7.13 2.95
CA GLY A 233 3.86 7.75 3.83
C GLY A 233 4.28 9.14 3.36
N ALA A 234 5.00 9.84 4.24
CA ALA A 234 5.44 11.21 4.01
C ALA A 234 6.31 11.38 2.74
N GLY A 235 7.02 10.34 2.31
CA GLY A 235 7.81 10.36 1.09
C GLY A 235 6.95 10.54 -0.17
N ILE A 236 5.93 9.70 -0.34
CA ILE A 236 5.00 9.81 -1.48
C ILE A 236 4.22 11.12 -1.42
N LEU A 237 3.71 11.50 -0.24
CA LEU A 237 2.97 12.76 -0.08
C LEU A 237 3.82 13.98 -0.47
N SER A 238 5.11 13.98 -0.12
CA SER A 238 6.06 15.01 -0.53
C SER A 238 6.23 15.05 -2.05
N TRP A 239 6.31 13.88 -2.69
CA TRP A 239 6.40 13.80 -4.15
C TRP A 239 5.15 14.31 -4.86
N LEU A 240 3.96 13.97 -4.36
CA LEU A 240 2.69 14.43 -4.92
C LEU A 240 2.50 15.95 -4.80
N ALA A 241 3.23 16.60 -3.87
CA ALA A 241 3.22 18.06 -3.71
C ALA A 241 4.11 18.81 -4.72
N VAL A 242 5.00 18.14 -5.44
CA VAL A 242 5.91 18.74 -6.46
C VAL A 242 5.20 19.69 -7.44
N PRO A 243 4.06 19.36 -8.08
CA PRO A 243 3.39 20.25 -9.01
C PRO A 243 2.83 21.53 -8.36
N LEU A 244 2.63 21.56 -7.05
CA LEU A 244 2.15 22.74 -6.33
C LEU A 244 3.20 23.85 -6.32
N ILE A 245 4.50 23.51 -6.30
CA ILE A 245 5.59 24.49 -6.26
C ILE A 245 5.53 25.48 -7.43
N PRO A 246 5.63 25.06 -8.71
CA PRO A 246 5.56 25.99 -9.83
C PRO A 246 4.20 26.69 -9.94
N LEU A 247 3.11 26.04 -9.50
CA LEU A 247 1.76 26.61 -9.49
C LEU A 247 1.65 27.78 -8.51
N ILE A 248 2.18 27.65 -7.29
CA ILE A 248 2.24 28.73 -6.29
C ILE A 248 3.04 29.92 -6.85
N PHE A 249 4.20 29.67 -7.46
CA PHE A 249 5.00 30.75 -8.06
C PHE A 249 4.32 31.42 -9.25
N HIS A 250 3.48 30.70 -10.00
CA HIS A 250 2.67 31.27 -11.07
C HIS A 250 1.61 32.25 -10.53
N PHE A 251 0.85 31.84 -9.50
CA PHE A 251 -0.17 32.67 -8.88
C PHE A 251 0.40 33.87 -8.11
N LEU A 252 1.49 33.69 -7.35
CA LEU A 252 2.16 34.80 -6.66
C LEU A 252 2.74 35.82 -7.64
N GLY A 253 3.27 35.36 -8.78
CA GLY A 253 3.78 36.25 -9.83
C GLY A 253 2.67 37.12 -10.42
N ARG A 254 1.51 36.52 -10.74
CA ARG A 254 0.37 37.22 -11.33
C ARG A 254 -0.21 38.30 -10.41
N ASN A 255 -0.37 37.99 -9.13
CA ASN A 255 -0.91 38.95 -8.16
C ASN A 255 0.01 40.17 -7.97
N ASN A 256 1.33 39.99 -8.08
CA ASN A 256 2.27 41.11 -8.01
C ASN A 256 2.23 42.01 -9.25
N GLU A 257 1.98 41.44 -10.43
CA GLU A 257 1.82 42.21 -11.67
C GLU A 257 0.53 43.04 -11.63
N GLU A 258 -0.60 42.45 -11.21
CA GLU A 258 -1.88 43.16 -11.04
C GLU A 258 -1.78 44.29 -10.01
N ASN A 259 -1.15 44.05 -8.84
CA ASN A 259 -0.96 45.08 -7.81
C ASN A 259 -0.03 46.21 -8.27
N HIS A 260 0.99 45.89 -9.06
CA HIS A 260 1.91 46.89 -9.60
C HIS A 260 1.21 47.77 -10.66
N GLU A 261 0.40 47.19 -11.54
CA GLU A 261 -0.38 47.92 -12.54
C GLU A 261 -1.40 48.86 -11.89
N VAL A 262 -2.12 48.41 -10.86
CA VAL A 262 -3.04 49.26 -10.07
C VAL A 262 -2.32 50.41 -9.38
N SER A 263 -1.11 50.18 -8.85
CA SER A 263 -0.34 51.23 -8.18
C SER A 263 0.18 52.31 -9.13
N VAL A 264 0.55 51.94 -10.37
CA VAL A 264 1.03 52.87 -11.40
C VAL A 264 -0.12 53.70 -11.95
N VAL A 265 -1.29 53.10 -12.22
CA VAL A 265 -2.47 53.83 -12.68
C VAL A 265 -2.93 54.85 -11.64
N LYS A 266 -2.86 54.52 -10.35
CA LYS A 266 -3.23 55.44 -9.27
C LYS A 266 -2.25 56.61 -9.10
N SER A 267 -0.96 56.42 -9.37
CA SER A 267 0.01 57.52 -9.31
C SER A 267 -0.12 58.51 -10.46
N ASP A 268 -0.56 58.05 -11.64
CA ASP A 268 -0.74 58.92 -12.80
C ASP A 268 -1.98 59.83 -12.62
N ASP A 269 -3.06 59.30 -12.02
CA ASP A 269 -4.32 60.02 -11.73
C ASP A 269 -4.19 61.09 -10.62
N GLU A 270 -3.18 60.98 -9.74
CA GLU A 270 -2.87 61.99 -8.70
C GLU A 270 -1.91 63.09 -9.20
N SER A 271 -1.47 63.04 -10.47
CA SER A 271 -0.47 63.94 -11.05
C SER A 271 -0.99 64.92 -12.13
N GLU A 272 -2.29 64.90 -12.43
CA GLU A 272 -3.02 65.92 -13.22
C GLU A 272 -3.75 66.96 -12.34
#